data_AF-A0A8J8E3N9-F1
#
_entry.id   AF-A0A8J8E3N9-F1
#
_cell.length_a   1.000
_cell.length_b   1.000
_cell.length_c   1.000
_cell.angle_alpha   90.00
_cell.angle_beta   90.00
_cell.angle_gamma   90.00
#
_symmetry.space_group_name_H-M   'P 1'
#
loop_
_entity.id
_entity.type
_entity.pdbx_description
1 polymer ?
#
loop_
_entity_poly.entity_id
_entity_poly.type
_entity_poly.pdbx_seq_one_letter_code
_entity_poly.pdbx_strand_id
1 'polypeptide(L)'
;MKLIVKPDKGFGKIEIELSNELWGKIERLSEEYGVSPEDVIEIALLGEFKMPKGELEELEKKVEELEEKVWELEKEYAPLRFKAYGVSEDNKILAIELSGLTAENSQLRRFLRLKPERNLELRKLISYYLQ
;
A
#
# COMPACT_ATOMS: atom_id res chain seq x y z
N MET A 1 -23.77 -32.69 -4.16
CA MET A 1 -22.85 -32.33 -5.28
C MET A 1 -21.86 -33.45 -5.54
N LYS A 2 -21.33 -33.59 -6.77
CA LYS A 2 -20.40 -34.67 -7.14
C LYS A 2 -18.95 -34.18 -7.12
N LEU A 3 -18.11 -34.80 -6.31
CA LEU A 3 -16.65 -34.63 -6.31
C LEU A 3 -16.04 -35.71 -7.22
N ILE A 4 -15.21 -35.32 -8.19
CA ILE A 4 -14.53 -36.27 -9.08
C ILE A 4 -13.04 -36.21 -8.79
N VAL A 5 -12.51 -37.21 -8.09
CA VAL A 5 -11.07 -37.32 -7.82
C VAL A 5 -10.44 -38.17 -8.92
N LYS A 6 -9.45 -37.60 -9.62
CA LYS A 6 -8.64 -38.31 -10.61
C LYS A 6 -7.25 -38.59 -10.04
N PRO A 7 -6.74 -39.83 -10.15
CA PRO A 7 -5.40 -40.18 -9.73
C PRO A 7 -4.37 -39.67 -10.74
N ASP A 8 -3.17 -39.35 -10.26
CA ASP A 8 -2.04 -38.91 -11.09
C ASP A 8 -1.50 -40.01 -12.02
N LYS A 9 -1.75 -41.29 -11.71
CA LYS A 9 -1.42 -42.44 -12.58
C LYS A 9 -2.56 -43.46 -12.58
N GLY A 10 -3.11 -43.76 -13.77
CA GLY A 10 -4.18 -44.74 -14.01
C GLY A 10 -5.48 -44.14 -14.56
N PHE A 11 -6.47 -44.99 -14.85
CA PHE A 11 -7.77 -44.58 -15.44
C PHE A 11 -8.96 -44.63 -14.47
N GLY A 12 -8.74 -44.94 -13.19
CA GLY A 12 -9.82 -44.96 -12.20
C GLY A 12 -10.25 -43.55 -11.85
N LYS A 13 -11.53 -43.20 -12.01
CA LYS A 13 -12.10 -41.96 -11.45
C LYS A 13 -12.90 -42.34 -10.22
N ILE A 14 -12.67 -41.67 -9.10
CA ILE A 14 -13.50 -41.84 -7.90
C ILE A 14 -14.53 -40.72 -7.91
N GLU A 15 -15.79 -41.08 -8.17
CA GLU A 15 -16.91 -40.16 -8.03
C GLU A 15 -17.51 -40.33 -6.64
N ILE A 16 -17.47 -39.25 -5.84
CA ILE A 16 -18.03 -39.22 -4.49
C ILE A 16 -19.21 -38.24 -4.52
N GLU A 17 -20.37 -38.72 -4.09
CA GLU A 17 -21.54 -37.88 -3.93
C GLU A 17 -21.58 -37.33 -2.51
N LEU A 18 -21.36 -36.02 -2.39
CA LEU A 18 -21.42 -35.30 -1.12
C LEU A 18 -22.84 -34.77 -0.90
N SER A 19 -23.35 -34.92 0.33
CA SER A 19 -24.64 -34.33 0.70
C SER A 19 -24.57 -32.81 0.61
N ASN A 20 -25.70 -32.17 0.28
CA ASN A 20 -25.76 -30.71 0.17
C ASN A 20 -25.47 -30.02 1.52
N GLU A 21 -25.79 -30.67 2.64
CA GLU A 21 -25.45 -30.19 3.97
C GLU A 21 -23.94 -30.14 4.21
N LEU A 22 -23.21 -31.15 3.74
CA LEU A 22 -21.76 -31.25 3.94
C LEU A 22 -21.02 -30.30 2.99
N TRP A 23 -21.49 -30.15 1.76
CA TRP A 23 -20.99 -29.13 0.84
C TRP A 23 -21.18 -27.71 1.39
N GLY A 24 -22.36 -27.40 1.94
CA GLY A 24 -22.61 -26.09 2.55
C GLY A 24 -21.73 -25.79 3.77
N LYS A 25 -21.22 -26.82 4.48
CA LYS A 25 -20.21 -26.62 5.54
C LYS A 25 -18.84 -26.31 4.96
N ILE A 26 -18.45 -26.97 3.87
CA ILE A 26 -17.18 -26.74 3.18
C ILE A 26 -17.13 -25.33 2.61
N GLU A 27 -18.20 -24.86 1.97
CA GLU A 27 -18.29 -23.50 1.44
C GLU A 27 -18.14 -22.44 2.55
N ARG A 28 -18.79 -22.63 3.70
CA ARG A 28 -18.65 -21.71 4.84
C ARG A 28 -17.20 -21.63 5.34
N LEU A 29 -16.52 -22.77 5.46
CA LEU A 29 -15.11 -22.81 5.86
C LEU A 29 -14.21 -22.18 4.80
N SER A 30 -14.51 -22.40 3.53
CA SER A 30 -13.81 -21.79 2.40
C SER A 30 -13.90 -20.26 2.45
N GLU A 31 -15.08 -19.70 2.71
CA GLU A 31 -15.30 -18.26 2.86
C GLU A 31 -14.63 -17.68 4.12
N GLU A 32 -14.77 -18.37 5.27
CA GLU A 32 -14.23 -17.91 6.56
C GLU A 32 -12.69 -17.82 6.54
N TYR A 33 -12.03 -18.80 5.92
CA TYR A 33 -10.57 -18.89 5.90
C TYR A 33 -9.94 -18.44 4.57
N GLY A 34 -10.74 -18.02 3.58
CA GLY A 34 -10.27 -17.53 2.28
C GLY A 34 -9.51 -18.57 1.45
N VAL A 35 -9.83 -19.84 1.60
CA VAL A 35 -9.19 -21.00 0.93
C VAL A 35 -10.17 -21.67 -0.02
N SER A 36 -9.70 -22.42 -1.03
CA SER A 36 -10.64 -23.08 -1.95
C SER A 36 -11.39 -24.24 -1.29
N PRO A 37 -12.63 -24.57 -1.70
CA PRO A 37 -13.35 -25.74 -1.22
C PRO A 37 -12.56 -27.04 -1.40
N GLU A 38 -11.76 -27.14 -2.47
CA GLU A 38 -10.86 -28.25 -2.74
C GLU A 38 -9.75 -28.36 -1.69
N ASP A 39 -9.12 -27.24 -1.31
CA ASP A 39 -8.10 -27.21 -0.26
C ASP A 39 -8.67 -27.65 1.09
N VAL A 40 -9.91 -27.23 1.42
CA VAL A 40 -10.60 -27.65 2.65
C VAL A 40 -10.81 -29.17 2.67
N ILE A 41 -11.22 -29.75 1.54
CA ILE A 41 -11.41 -31.20 1.40
C ILE A 41 -10.07 -31.93 1.49
N GLU A 42 -9.04 -31.42 0.82
CA GLU A 42 -7.69 -32.00 0.84
C GLU A 42 -7.11 -32.00 2.26
N ILE A 43 -7.19 -30.88 2.99
CA ILE A 43 -6.74 -30.76 4.37
C ILE A 43 -7.53 -31.71 5.29
N ALA A 44 -8.85 -31.81 5.10
CA ALA A 44 -9.70 -32.69 5.90
C ALA A 44 -9.39 -34.18 5.65
N LEU A 45 -9.01 -34.56 4.42
CA LEU A 45 -8.69 -35.94 4.04
C LEU A 45 -7.26 -36.34 4.41
N LEU A 46 -6.29 -35.44 4.22
CA LEU A 46 -4.89 -35.70 4.52
C LEU A 46 -4.59 -35.58 6.02
N GLY A 47 -5.42 -34.87 6.79
CA GLY A 47 -5.15 -34.57 8.20
C GLY A 47 -3.90 -33.70 8.41
N GLU A 48 -3.31 -33.19 7.32
CA GLU A 48 -2.14 -32.33 7.34
C GLU A 48 -2.55 -30.88 7.61
N PHE A 49 -2.89 -30.59 8.86
CA PHE A 49 -2.78 -29.23 9.33
C PHE A 49 -1.29 -28.88 9.32
N LYS A 50 -0.88 -27.92 8.48
CA LYS A 50 0.45 -27.31 8.61
C LYS A 50 0.55 -26.72 10.01
N MET A 51 1.10 -27.48 10.96
CA MET A 51 1.44 -26.92 12.26
C MET A 51 2.40 -25.76 12.00
N PRO A 52 2.14 -24.58 12.58
CA PRO A 52 3.01 -23.43 12.40
C PRO A 52 4.43 -23.84 12.80
N LYS A 53 5.36 -23.79 11.84
CA LYS A 53 6.78 -24.00 12.12
C LYS A 53 7.34 -22.68 12.66
N GLY A 54 7.22 -22.47 13.97
CA GLY A 54 7.79 -21.31 14.65
C GLY A 54 7.00 -20.88 15.88
N GLU A 55 7.59 -19.98 16.66
CA GLU A 55 7.00 -19.36 17.85
C GLU A 55 6.08 -18.20 17.41
N LEU A 56 4.90 -18.56 16.88
CA LEU A 56 3.93 -17.61 16.32
C LEU A 56 3.53 -16.54 17.36
N GLU A 57 3.30 -16.94 18.60
CA GLU A 57 3.01 -16.03 19.72
C GLU A 57 4.15 -15.04 20.01
N GLU A 58 5.42 -15.45 19.88
CA GLU A 58 6.54 -14.54 20.06
C GLU A 58 6.65 -13.52 18.93
N LEU A 59 6.36 -13.95 17.71
CA LEU A 59 6.37 -13.08 16.54
C LEU A 59 5.24 -12.05 16.63
N GLU A 60 4.04 -12.46 17.04
CA GLU A 60 2.92 -11.55 17.27
C GLU A 60 3.25 -10.49 18.32
N LYS A 61 3.83 -10.89 19.46
CA LYS A 61 4.28 -9.93 20.49
C LYS A 61 5.34 -8.95 19.98
N LYS A 62 6.31 -9.43 19.19
CA LYS A 62 7.34 -8.57 18.59
C LYS A 62 6.74 -7.57 17.61
N VAL A 63 5.71 -7.96 16.86
CA VAL A 63 4.98 -7.06 15.97
C VAL A 63 4.26 -6.00 16.79
N GLU A 64 3.54 -6.39 17.84
CA GLU A 64 2.81 -5.47 18.71
C GLU A 64 3.76 -4.44 19.36
N GLU A 65 4.91 -4.87 19.88
CA GLU A 65 5.94 -3.97 20.41
C GLU A 65 6.52 -3.01 19.36
N LEU A 66 6.64 -3.45 18.11
CA LEU A 66 7.12 -2.61 17.02
C LEU A 66 6.07 -1.57 16.61
N GLU A 67 4.80 -1.95 16.57
CA GLU A 67 3.70 -1.05 16.30
C GLU A 67 3.60 0.06 17.35
N GLU A 68 3.74 -0.27 18.64
CA GLU A 68 3.78 0.72 19.72
C GLU A 68 4.93 1.71 19.54
N LYS A 69 6.15 1.23 19.26
CA LYS A 69 7.33 2.07 19.02
C LYS A 69 7.15 3.00 17.82
N VAL A 70 6.55 2.50 16.73
CA VAL A 70 6.23 3.33 15.57
C VAL A 70 5.27 4.43 15.96
N TRP A 71 4.24 4.12 16.74
CA TRP A 71 3.25 5.09 17.18
C TRP A 71 3.86 6.18 18.07
N GLU A 72 4.74 5.81 18.99
CA GLU A 72 5.48 6.77 19.82
C GLU A 72 6.34 7.71 18.99
N LEU A 73 7.07 7.18 18.01
CA LEU A 73 7.86 7.98 17.07
C LEU A 73 6.97 8.90 16.25
N GLU A 74 5.86 8.41 15.70
CA GLU A 74 4.93 9.26 14.95
C GLU A 74 4.42 10.42 15.79
N LYS A 75 4.11 10.19 17.06
CA LYS A 75 3.67 11.24 17.98
C LYS A 75 4.77 12.25 18.28
N GLU A 76 6.00 11.79 18.49
CA GLU A 76 7.16 12.66 18.75
C GLU A 76 7.49 13.55 17.54
N TYR A 77 7.43 12.98 16.33
CA TYR A 77 7.79 13.67 15.10
C TYR A 77 6.61 14.37 14.39
N ALA A 78 5.36 14.18 14.84
CA ALA A 78 4.20 14.85 14.28
C ALA A 78 4.33 16.38 14.22
N PRO A 79 4.83 17.09 15.26
CA PRO A 79 5.05 18.53 15.19
C PRO A 79 6.08 18.93 14.14
N LEU A 80 7.13 18.13 13.95
CA LEU A 80 8.16 18.38 12.94
C LEU A 80 7.58 18.21 11.54
N ARG A 81 6.79 17.15 11.32
CA ARG A 81 6.07 16.90 10.07
C ARG A 81 5.13 18.07 9.73
N PHE A 82 4.37 18.56 10.71
CA PHE A 82 3.47 19.69 10.53
C PHE A 82 4.24 20.97 10.17
N LYS A 83 5.33 21.28 10.88
CA LYS A 83 6.18 22.44 10.57
C LYS A 83 6.79 22.35 9.18
N ALA A 84 7.32 21.18 8.81
CA ALA A 84 7.90 20.95 7.48
C ALA A 84 6.86 21.15 6.37
N TYR A 85 5.63 20.65 6.59
CA TYR A 85 4.53 20.88 5.67
C TYR A 85 4.20 22.36 5.52
N GLY A 86 4.08 23.10 6.62
CA GLY A 86 3.80 24.54 6.60
C GLY A 86 4.87 25.33 5.84
N VAL A 87 6.15 25.08 6.12
CA VAL A 87 7.27 25.73 5.40
C VAL A 87 7.23 25.39 3.90
N SER A 88 6.85 24.17 3.54
CA SER A 88 6.72 23.78 2.13
C SER A 88 5.58 24.52 1.42
N GLU A 89 4.43 24.68 2.08
CA GLU A 89 3.30 25.45 1.56
C GLU A 89 3.66 26.94 1.41
N ASP A 90 4.28 27.54 2.43
CA ASP A 90 4.72 28.93 2.39
C ASP A 90 5.71 29.17 1.23
N ASN A 91 6.66 28.25 1.03
CA ASN A 91 7.60 28.31 -0.09
C ASN A 91 6.91 28.18 -1.46
N LYS A 92 5.86 27.37 -1.55
CA LYS A 92 5.05 27.23 -2.78
C LYS A 92 4.31 28.52 -3.10
N ILE A 93 3.69 29.16 -2.10
CA ILE A 93 3.04 30.48 -2.26
C ILE A 93 4.08 31.51 -2.74
N LEU A 94 5.23 31.57 -2.08
CA LEU A 94 6.31 32.48 -2.46
C LEU A 94 6.79 32.24 -3.90
N ALA A 95 6.89 30.99 -4.33
CA ALA A 95 7.27 30.65 -5.69
C ALA A 95 6.23 31.13 -6.73
N ILE A 96 4.93 31.06 -6.41
CA ILE A 96 3.86 31.61 -7.26
C ILE A 96 4.01 33.13 -7.39
N GLU A 97 4.17 33.84 -6.28
CA GLU A 97 4.33 35.30 -6.26
C GLU A 97 5.57 35.74 -7.06
N LEU A 98 6.72 35.11 -6.81
CA LEU A 98 7.95 35.40 -7.53
C LEU A 98 7.84 35.11 -9.02
N SER A 99 7.11 34.07 -9.42
CA SER A 99 6.84 33.78 -10.83
C SER A 99 6.07 34.92 -11.50
N GLY A 100 5.02 35.43 -10.84
CA GLY A 100 4.24 36.59 -11.29
C GLY A 100 5.10 37.84 -11.44
N LEU A 101 5.84 38.21 -10.38
CA LEU A 101 6.74 39.37 -10.38
C LEU A 101 7.83 39.26 -11.45
N THR A 102 8.36 38.06 -11.70
CA THR A 102 9.36 37.82 -12.75
C THR A 102 8.76 38.02 -14.15
N ALA A 103 7.50 37.63 -14.35
CA ALA A 103 6.79 37.86 -15.60
C ALA A 103 6.52 39.35 -15.83
N GLU A 104 6.05 40.07 -14.81
CA GLU A 104 5.83 41.52 -14.85
C GLU A 104 7.13 42.30 -15.13
N ASN A 105 8.21 41.97 -14.42
CA ASN A 105 9.52 42.58 -14.65
C ASN A 105 10.02 42.33 -16.08
N SER A 106 9.81 41.12 -16.60
CA SER A 106 10.16 40.78 -17.98
C SER A 106 9.38 41.61 -18.99
N GLN A 107 8.09 41.88 -18.74
CA GLN A 107 7.27 42.75 -19.58
C GLN A 107 7.74 44.20 -19.52
N LEU A 108 8.01 44.73 -18.31
CA LEU A 108 8.52 46.09 -18.11
C LEU A 108 9.87 46.30 -18.79
N ARG A 109 10.81 45.36 -18.63
CA ARG A 109 12.11 45.43 -19.31
C ARG A 109 11.97 45.48 -20.83
N ARG A 110 11.06 44.68 -21.41
CA ARG A 110 10.76 44.72 -22.85
C ARG A 110 10.21 46.08 -23.27
N PHE A 111 9.27 46.63 -22.51
CA PHE A 111 8.70 47.95 -22.76
C PHE A 111 9.78 49.05 -22.77
N LEU A 112 10.69 48.99 -21.79
CA LEU A 112 11.82 49.93 -21.67
C LEU A 112 13.00 49.63 -22.61
N ARG A 113 12.90 48.60 -23.47
CA ARG A 113 13.98 48.11 -24.34
C ARG A 113 15.27 47.75 -23.60
N LEU A 114 15.14 47.36 -22.34
CA LEU A 114 16.23 46.84 -21.53
C LEU A 114 16.48 45.38 -21.88
N LYS A 115 17.72 44.91 -21.67
CA LYS A 115 18.05 43.48 -21.83
C LYS A 115 17.15 42.64 -20.92
N PRO A 116 16.86 41.38 -21.23
CA PRO A 116 16.13 40.49 -20.31
C PRO A 116 17.00 40.07 -19.12
N GLU A 117 16.39 39.92 -17.94
CA GLU A 117 17.05 39.35 -16.76
C GLU A 117 16.89 37.83 -16.73
N ARG A 118 18.00 37.13 -16.50
CA ARG A 118 18.00 35.66 -16.48
C ARG A 118 18.73 35.17 -15.23
N ASN A 119 18.04 35.21 -14.10
CA ASN A 119 18.51 34.49 -12.91
C ASN A 119 18.07 33.02 -13.01
N LEU A 120 18.99 32.15 -13.44
CA LEU A 120 18.73 30.73 -13.63
C LEU A 120 18.53 29.99 -12.31
N GLU A 121 19.22 30.40 -11.24
CA GLU A 121 19.08 29.80 -9.91
C GLU A 121 17.70 30.06 -9.34
N LEU A 122 17.24 31.32 -9.43
CA LEU A 122 15.90 31.71 -9.00
C LEU A 122 14.82 30.92 -9.77
N ARG A 123 14.97 30.76 -11.09
CA ARG A 123 14.03 29.98 -11.90
C ARG A 123 13.98 28.51 -11.48
N LYS A 124 15.14 27.91 -11.17
CA LYS A 124 15.20 26.51 -10.67
C LYS A 124 14.48 26.37 -9.34
N LEU A 125 14.69 27.30 -8.40
CA LEU A 125 14.02 27.30 -7.10
C LEU A 125 12.50 27.47 -7.23
N ILE A 126 12.06 28.42 -8.05
CA ILE A 126 10.63 28.61 -8.36
C ILE A 126 10.05 27.34 -8.96
N SER A 127 10.70 26.74 -9.96
CA SER A 127 10.21 25.51 -10.60
C SER A 127 10.13 24.34 -9.62
N TYR A 128 11.07 24.20 -8.69
CA TYR A 128 11.07 23.13 -7.69
C TYR A 128 9.82 23.16 -6.81
N TYR A 129 9.37 24.34 -6.38
CA TYR A 129 8.19 24.47 -5.52
C TYR A 129 6.85 24.55 -6.27
N LEU A 130 6.88 24.66 -7.60
CA LEU A 130 5.67 24.69 -8.44
C LEU A 130 5.32 23.34 -9.09
N GLN A 131 6.23 22.36 -9.05
CA GLN A 131 5.97 20.98 -9.47
C GLN A 131 5.11 20.24 -8.43
#